data_AF-A0A7Y0FJN6-F1
#
_entry.id   AF-A0A7Y0FJN6-F1
#
_cell.length_a   1.000
_cell.length_b   1.000
_cell.length_c   1.000
_cell.angle_alpha   90.00
_cell.angle_beta   90.00
_cell.angle_gamma   90.00
#
_symmetry.space_group_name_H-M   'P 1'
#
loop_
_entity.id
_entity.type
_entity.pdbx_description
1 polymer ?
#
loop_
_entity_poly.entity_id
_entity_poly.type
_entity_poly.pdbx_seq_one_letter_code
_entity_poly.pdbx_strand_id
1 'polypeptide(L)' 'MGKGDKKSKRGKINNGSYGKRRPRKSSKTVAASEDKSKS' A
#
# COMPACT_ATOMS: atom_id res chain seq x y z
N MET A 1 1.00 -5.53 -12.36
CA MET A 1 1.09 -4.08 -12.10
C MET A 1 2.54 -3.63 -12.34
N GLY A 2 2.74 -2.70 -13.28
CA GLY A 2 4.06 -2.23 -13.70
C GLY A 2 4.66 -1.19 -12.75
N LYS A 3 5.84 -0.68 -13.12
CA LYS A 3 6.53 0.38 -12.36
C LYS A 3 5.75 1.70 -12.30
N GLY A 4 4.91 1.97 -13.31
CA GLY A 4 4.09 3.18 -13.39
C GLY A 4 2.84 3.18 -12.52
N ASP A 5 2.42 2.03 -11.97
CA ASP A 5 1.24 1.97 -11.11
C ASP A 5 1.56 2.42 -9.68
N LYS A 6 1.33 3.70 -9.40
CA LYS A 6 1.56 4.36 -8.11
C LYS A 6 0.77 3.75 -6.94
N LYS A 7 -0.30 2.99 -7.20
CA LYS A 7 -1.10 2.33 -6.14
C LYS A 7 -0.57 0.94 -5.81
N SER A 8 0.20 0.31 -6.70
CA SER A 8 0.83 -0.99 -6.46
C SER A 8 2.02 -0.90 -5.51
N LYS A 9 2.39 -2.02 -4.86
CA LYS A 9 3.63 -2.09 -4.07
C LYS A 9 4.85 -1.71 -4.92
N ARG A 10 4.90 -2.21 -6.17
CA ARG A 10 6.02 -1.98 -7.10
C ARG A 10 6.14 -0.51 -7.52
N GLY A 11 5.05 0.15 -7.88
CA GLY A 11 5.10 1.58 -8.21
C GLY A 11 5.32 2.48 -7.01
N LYS A 12 4.84 2.10 -5.81
CA LYS A 12 5.22 2.78 -4.56
C LYS A 12 6.72 2.66 -4.24
N ILE A 13 7.36 1.54 -4.59
CA ILE A 13 8.81 1.40 -4.49
C ILE A 13 9.51 2.38 -5.44
N ASN A 14 9.13 2.42 -6.72
CA ASN A 14 9.80 3.28 -7.70
C ASN A 14 9.57 4.77 -7.42
N ASN A 15 8.38 5.15 -6.95
CA ASN A 15 8.05 6.54 -6.64
C ASN A 15 8.47 6.94 -5.21
N GLY A 16 9.09 6.05 -4.44
CA GLY A 16 9.55 6.32 -3.07
C GLY A 16 8.43 6.49 -2.02
N SER A 17 7.16 6.48 -2.40
CA SER A 17 6.03 6.74 -1.50
C SER A 17 5.61 5.51 -0.68
N TYR A 18 4.90 5.75 0.42
CA TYR A 18 4.45 4.70 1.35
C TYR A 18 2.92 4.55 1.35
N GLY A 19 2.41 3.59 2.11
CA GLY A 19 0.99 3.44 2.42
C GLY A 19 0.62 1.98 2.61
N LYS A 20 -0.68 1.64 2.55
CA LYS A 20 -1.20 0.29 2.83
C LYS A 20 -0.37 -0.85 2.22
N ARG A 21 -0.08 -0.75 0.91
CA ARG A 21 0.66 -1.78 0.16
C ARG A 21 2.20 -1.69 0.27
N ARG A 22 2.76 -0.62 0.86
CA ARG A 22 4.20 -0.43 1.13
C ARG A 22 4.39 0.30 2.47
N PRO A 23 4.24 -0.39 3.61
CA PRO A 23 4.43 0.20 4.93
C PRO A 23 5.92 0.49 5.24
N ARG A 24 6.19 1.48 6.10
CA ARG A 24 7.56 1.85 6.53
C ARG A 24 8.13 0.95 7.61
N LYS A 25 7.28 0.47 8.51
CA LYS A 25 7.65 -0.38 9.64
C LYS A 25 6.84 -1.67 9.55
N SER A 26 7.47 -2.80 9.83
CA SER A 26 6.85 -4.13 9.87
C SER A 26 5.69 -4.21 10.87
N SER A 27 5.70 -3.38 11.91
CA SER A 27 4.65 -3.32 12.95
C SER A 27 3.36 -2.61 12.51
N LYS A 28 3.35 -1.97 11.34
CA LYS A 28 2.11 -1.45 10.73
C LYS A 28 1.65 -2.44 9.67
N THR A 29 1.45 -3.69 10.09
CA THR A 29 0.62 -4.66 9.39
C THR A 29 -0.75 -4.02 9.24
N VAL A 30 -1.01 -3.43 8.08
CA VAL A 30 -2.33 -2.92 7.70
C VAL A 30 -3.21 -4.12 7.38
N ALA A 31 -3.48 -4.93 8.40
CA ALA A 31 -4.53 -5.93 8.44
C ALA A 31 -5.91 -5.29 8.69
N ALA A 32 -6.01 -3.95 8.71
CA ALA A 32 -7.23 -3.22 9.05
C ALA A 32 -7.64 -2.21 7.97
N SER A 33 -7.93 -2.67 6.75
CA SER A 33 -8.77 -1.88 5.83
C SER A 33 -9.32 -2.76 4.72
N GLU A 34 -9.79 -3.94 5.09
CA GLU A 34 -10.87 -4.62 4.38
C GLU A 34 -12.04 -4.70 5.36
N ASP A 35 -12.39 -3.57 5.97
CA ASP A 35 -13.65 -3.45 6.69
C ASP A 35 -14.03 -1.96 6.69
N LYS A 36 -15.31 -1.67 6.45
CA LYS A 36 -15.90 -0.35 6.16
C LYS A 36 -15.68 0.22 4.76
N SER A 37 -16.14 -0.52 3.76
CA SER A 37 -16.88 0.12 2.67
C SER A 37 -17.99 -0.79 2.14
N LYS A 38 -18.93 -1.18 3.01
CA LYS A 38 -20.36 -1.35 2.68
C LYS A 38 -21.19 -1.47 3.97
N SER A 39 -21.66 -0.34 4.49
CA SER A 39 -22.94 -0.21 5.19
C SER A 39 -23.79 0.77 4.41
#